data_AF-A0A933IAA2-F1
#
_entry.id   AF-A0A933IAA2-F1
#
_cell.length_a   1.000
_cell.length_b   1.000
_cell.length_c   1.000
_cell.angle_alpha   90.00
_cell.angle_beta   90.00
_cell.angle_gamma   90.00
#
_symmetry.space_group_name_H-M   'P 1'
#
loop_
_entity.id
_entity.type
_entity.pdbx_description
1 polymer ?
#
loop_
_entity_poly.entity_id
_entity_poly.type
_entity_poly.pdbx_seq_one_letter_code
_entity_poly.pdbx_strand_id
1 'polypeptide(L)' 'MKSTISRLARGVPESPTLKLNEKAARLKEKGEAVIHLGGGEPKTKTPIDAILAASGKLTSAGIKYTPTERHS' A
#
# COMPACT_ATOMS: atom_id res chain seq x y z
N MET A 1 -29.46 1.66 -16.15
CA MET A 1 -29.66 2.06 -14.74
C MET A 1 -28.29 2.49 -14.20
N LYS A 2 -28.11 3.77 -13.85
CA LYS A 2 -26.83 4.26 -13.28
C LYS A 2 -26.70 3.75 -11.85
N SER A 3 -25.60 3.05 -11.54
CA SER A 3 -25.32 2.44 -10.24
C SER A 3 -25.30 3.46 -9.10
N THR A 4 -26.00 3.10 -8.02
CA THR A 4 -26.28 3.90 -6.83
C THR A 4 -25.04 4.09 -5.95
N ILE A 5 -24.10 4.94 -6.38
CA ILE A 5 -22.99 5.36 -5.52
C ILE A 5 -23.55 6.21 -4.37
N SER A 6 -23.08 6.02 -3.14
CA SER A 6 -23.57 6.77 -1.97
C SER A 6 -23.23 8.28 -2.09
N ARG A 7 -24.02 9.13 -1.43
CA ARG A 7 -23.75 10.58 -1.39
C ARG A 7 -22.38 10.91 -0.82
N LEU A 8 -21.93 10.14 0.17
CA LEU A 8 -20.61 10.31 0.79
C LEU A 8 -19.48 9.93 -0.18
N ALA A 9 -19.61 8.82 -0.91
CA ALA A 9 -18.60 8.40 -1.87
C ALA A 9 -18.42 9.41 -3.03
N ARG A 10 -19.49 10.12 -3.43
CA ARG A 10 -19.39 11.21 -4.41
C ARG A 10 -18.60 12.42 -3.94
N GLY A 11 -18.40 12.58 -2.63
CA GLY A 11 -17.64 13.68 -2.04
C GLY A 11 -16.14 13.41 -1.93
N VAL A 12 -15.67 12.20 -2.23
CA VAL A 12 -14.24 11.86 -2.18
C VAL A 12 -13.58 12.38 -3.47
N PRO A 13 -12.65 13.35 -3.39
CA PRO A 13 -11.97 13.87 -4.56
C PRO A 13 -10.94 12.86 -5.10
N GLU A 14 -10.63 12.96 -6.38
CA GLU A 14 -9.52 12.20 -6.96
C GLU A 14 -8.19 12.56 -6.28
N SER A 15 -7.37 11.56 -5.98
CA SER A 15 -6.07 11.80 -5.34
C SER A 15 -5.09 12.45 -6.33
N PRO A 16 -4.56 13.66 -6.02
CA PRO A 16 -3.55 14.30 -6.86
C PRO A 16 -2.20 13.56 -6.82
N THR A 17 -1.89 12.84 -5.73
CA THR A 17 -0.62 12.12 -5.59
C THR A 17 -0.58 10.83 -6.41
N LEU A 18 -1.72 10.15 -6.60
CA LEU A 18 -1.80 8.96 -7.44
C LEU A 18 -1.44 9.26 -8.89
N LYS A 19 -1.98 10.35 -9.46
CA LYS A 19 -1.67 10.80 -10.82
C LYS A 19 -0.18 11.10 -11.01
N LEU A 20 0.45 11.72 -10.01
CA LEU A 20 1.87 12.04 -10.04
C LEU A 20 2.75 10.77 -9.96
N ASN A 21 2.39 9.84 -9.06
CA ASN A 21 3.09 8.57 -8.88
C ASN A 21 2.99 7.68 -10.13
N GLU A 22 1.81 7.62 -10.77
CA GLU A 22 1.61 6.88 -12.02
C GLU A 22 2.47 7.44 -13.17
N LYS A 23 2.56 8.78 -13.29
CA LYS A 23 3.42 9.42 -14.28
C LYS A 23 4.90 9.12 -14.03
N ALA A 24 5.34 9.19 -12.78
CA ALA A 24 6.72 8.87 -12.40
C ALA A 24 7.06 7.39 -12.64
N ALA A 25 6.13 6.46 -12.38
CA ALA A 25 6.29 5.04 -12.64
C ALA A 25 6.44 4.76 -14.15
N ARG A 26 5.57 5.33 -15.00
CA ARG A 26 5.64 5.17 -16.46
C ARG A 26 6.93 5.70 -17.08
N LEU A 27 7.46 6.81 -16.56
CA LEU A 27 8.74 7.37 -17.03
C LEU A 27 9.93 6.50 -16.60
N LYS A 28 9.89 5.94 -15.39
CA LYS A 28 10.88 4.96 -14.91
C LYS A 28 10.88 3.67 -15.74
N GLU A 29 9.71 3.15 -16.11
CA GLU A 29 9.57 1.97 -16.99
C GLU A 29 10.14 2.21 -18.39
N LYS A 30 10.00 3.44 -18.91
CA LYS A 30 10.58 3.85 -20.20
C LYS A 30 12.09 4.06 -20.18
N GLY A 31 12.74 3.90 -19.02
CA GLY A 31 14.18 4.06 -18.86
C GLY A 31 14.63 5.52 -18.67
N GLU A 32 13.71 6.46 -18.45
CA GLU A 32 14.09 7.84 -18.13
C GLU A 32 14.60 7.96 -16.69
N ALA A 33 15.61 8.82 -16.49
CA ALA A 33 16.20 9.09 -15.18
C ALA A 33 15.25 9.92 -14.29
N VAL A 34 14.29 9.26 -13.66
CA VAL A 34 13.30 9.88 -12.77
C VAL A 34 13.73 9.78 -11.32
N ILE A 35 13.96 10.93 -10.67
CA ILE A 35 14.15 11.01 -9.21
C ILE A 35 12.78 11.19 -8.55
N HIS A 36 12.20 10.09 -8.08
CA HIS A 36 10.90 10.12 -7.39
C HIS A 36 11.08 10.55 -5.92
N LEU A 37 10.90 11.84 -5.64
CA LEU A 37 10.91 12.40 -4.27
C LEU A 37 9.55 12.34 -3.57
N GLY A 38 8.47 11.99 -4.29
CA GLY A 38 7.12 11.82 -3.72
C GLY A 38 6.78 10.40 -3.23
N GLY A 39 7.77 9.49 -3.16
CA GLY A 39 7.53 8.12 -2.72
C GLY A 39 7.28 8.10 -1.22
N GLY A 40 6.07 7.72 -0.79
CA GLY A 40 5.71 7.67 0.63
C GLY A 40 6.32 6.48 1.39
N GLU A 41 6.82 5.48 0.66
CA GLU A 41 7.43 4.29 1.25
C GLU A 41 8.96 4.42 1.35
N PRO A 42 9.56 3.97 2.46
CA PRO A 42 11.01 3.99 2.61
C PRO A 42 11.68 3.09 1.57
N LYS A 43 12.78 3.56 0.98
CA LYS A 43 13.56 2.79 -0.01
C LYS A 43 14.32 1.61 0.61
N THR A 44 14.46 1.58 1.94
CA THR A 44 15.18 0.54 2.66
C THR A 44 14.36 -0.74 2.70
N LYS A 45 15.03 -1.89 2.51
CA LYS A 45 14.40 -3.19 2.64
C LYS A 45 13.93 -3.43 4.08
N THR A 46 12.85 -4.18 4.22
CA THR A 46 12.36 -4.67 5.52
C THR A 46 13.49 -5.41 6.26
N PRO A 47 13.68 -5.18 7.58
CA PRO A 47 14.66 -5.91 8.38
C PRO A 47 14.46 -7.43 8.31
N ILE A 48 15.56 -8.20 8.27
CA ILE A 48 15.51 -9.67 8.11
C ILE A 48 14.75 -10.36 9.26
N ASP A 49 14.88 -9.86 10.48
CA ASP A 49 14.20 -10.43 11.65
C ASP A 49 12.68 -10.35 11.53
N ALA A 50 12.16 -9.25 10.96
CA ALA A 50 10.73 -9.08 10.72
C ALA A 50 10.22 -10.05 9.63
N ILE A 51 11.05 -10.32 8.61
CA ILE A 51 10.76 -11.30 7.57
C ILE A 51 10.70 -12.71 8.19
N LEU A 52 11.70 -13.09 8.96
CA LEU A 52 11.77 -14.41 9.60
C LEU A 52 10.60 -14.62 10.58
N ALA A 53 10.26 -13.62 11.38
CA ALA A 53 9.12 -13.68 12.29
C ALA A 53 7.78 -13.84 11.54
N ALA A 54 7.62 -13.16 10.41
CA ALA A 54 6.44 -13.29 9.56
C ALA A 54 6.37 -14.68 8.90
N SER A 55 7.47 -15.18 8.34
CA SER A 55 7.56 -16.52 7.78
C SER A 55 7.24 -17.60 8.81
N GLY A 56 7.79 -17.50 10.03
CA GLY A 56 7.51 -18.45 11.10
C GLY A 56 6.02 -18.49 11.50
N LYS A 57 5.35 -17.33 11.53
CA LYS A 57 3.89 -17.26 11.77
C LYS A 57 3.07 -17.93 10.66
N LEU A 58 3.52 -17.85 9.41
CA LEU A 58 2.84 -18.51 8.29
C LEU A 58 3.03 -20.03 8.34
N THR A 59 4.24 -20.49 8.66
CA THR A 59 4.56 -21.93 8.75
C THR A 59 3.82 -22.63 9.88
N SER A 60 3.50 -21.94 10.99
CA SER A 60 2.78 -22.54 12.12
C SER A 60 1.31 -22.86 11.85
N ALA A 61 0.77 -22.47 10.68
CA ALA A 61 -0.61 -22.70 10.26
C ALA A 61 -1.69 -22.18 11.24
N GLY A 62 -1.33 -21.30 12.18
CA GLY A 62 -2.23 -20.64 13.13
C GLY A 62 -3.08 -19.52 12.50
N ILE A 63 -3.72 -19.81 11.38
CA ILE A 63 -4.47 -18.83 10.57
C ILE A 63 -5.88 -18.70 11.15
N LYS A 64 -6.03 -17.87 12.18
CA LYS A 64 -7.31 -17.52 12.79
C LYS A 64 -7.50 -16.00 12.79
N TYR A 65 -8.73 -15.57 13.04
CA TYR A 65 -9.01 -14.15 13.26
C TYR A 65 -8.15 -13.62 14.41
N THR A 66 -7.43 -12.54 14.15
CA THR A 66 -6.78 -11.77 15.20
C THR A 66 -7.85 -10.96 15.95
N PRO A 67 -7.71 -10.78 17.28
CA PRO A 67 -8.58 -9.89 18.04
C PRO A 67 -8.62 -8.49 17.40
N THR A 68 -9.80 -7.88 17.40
CA THR A 68 -10.04 -6.55 16.80
C THR A 68 -9.37 -5.43 17.57
N GLU A 69 -9.11 -5.62 18.86
CA GLU A 69 -8.26 -4.78 19.71
C GLU A 69 -7.55 -5.65 20.75
N ARG A 70 -6.37 -5.21 21.20
CA ARG A 70 -5.65 -5.81 22.33
C ARG A 70 -5.84 -4.90 23.54
N HIS A 71 -6.87 -5.17 24.35
CA HIS A 71 -7.04 -4.54 25.66
C HIS A 71 -6.24 -5.31 26.72
N SER A 72 -5.16 -4.72 27.21
CA SER A 72 -4.73 -4.60 28.62
C SER A 72 -3.34 -3.97 28.68
#